data_AF-A0AAU5IUK4-F1
#
_entry.id   AF-A0AAU5IUK4-F1
#
_cell.length_a   1.000
_cell.length_b   1.000
_cell.length_c   1.000
_cell.angle_alpha   90.00
_cell.angle_beta   90.00
_cell.angle_gamma   90.00
#
_symmetry.space_group_name_H-M   'P 1'
#
loop_
_entity.id
_entity.type
_entity.pdbx_description
1 polymer ?
#
loop_
_entity_poly.entity_id
_entity_poly.type
_entity_poly.pdbx_seq_one_letter_code
_entity_poly.pdbx_strand_id
1 'polypeptide(L)'
;MDHGFVLDQQFFNLYVEDNPYDLLDVAMRFVDRFTGDLLTIAWVQGGALVMATKGPDAGSIWYWDNDDRRGTQRHDQPQENVELLSPVADSLAALFTHALVEVPARLDEIARNSIAEGHFRQVAPDNAGTALPPELRR
;
A
#
# COMPACT_ATOMS: atom_id res chain seq x y z
N MET A 1 -3.74 -3.66 -16.99
CA MET A 1 -3.46 -2.26 -16.61
C MET A 1 -2.17 -2.31 -15.83
N ASP A 2 -1.22 -1.44 -16.12
CA ASP A 2 0.05 -1.42 -15.38
C ASP A 2 -0.18 -0.64 -14.09
N HIS A 3 -0.28 -1.35 -12.96
CA HIS A 3 -0.32 -0.75 -11.64
C HIS A 3 1.09 -0.37 -11.23
N GLY A 4 1.29 0.86 -10.76
CA GLY A 4 2.57 1.36 -10.30
C GLY A 4 2.53 1.68 -8.82
N PHE A 5 2.71 0.68 -7.96
CA PHE A 5 2.88 0.89 -6.52
C PHE A 5 4.16 0.21 -6.05
N VAL A 6 4.69 0.71 -4.93
CA VAL A 6 5.75 0.06 -4.16
C VAL A 6 5.13 -0.49 -2.89
N LEU A 7 5.34 -1.78 -2.63
CA LEU A 7 5.00 -2.40 -1.36
C LEU A 7 6.20 -2.27 -0.42
N ASP A 8 6.26 -1.17 0.32
CA ASP A 8 7.32 -0.88 1.30
C ASP A 8 6.84 -0.92 2.75
N GLN A 9 5.52 -0.97 2.97
CA GLN A 9 4.90 -1.11 4.28
C GLN A 9 4.57 -2.57 4.61
N GLN A 10 4.39 -2.84 5.90
CA GLN A 10 3.91 -4.14 6.38
C GLN A 10 2.43 -4.35 6.07
N PHE A 11 2.02 -5.61 5.92
CA PHE A 11 0.61 -5.96 5.97
C PHE A 11 0.05 -5.67 7.36
N PHE A 12 -1.22 -5.27 7.42
CA PHE A 12 -1.90 -5.07 8.69
C PHE A 12 -1.94 -6.36 9.49
N ASN A 13 -1.88 -6.21 10.80
CA ASN A 13 -2.11 -7.29 11.76
C ASN A 13 -1.10 -8.44 11.65
N LEU A 14 0.10 -8.19 11.11
CA LEU A 14 1.25 -9.07 11.26
C LEU A 14 1.84 -8.94 12.67
N TYR A 15 1.13 -9.49 13.65
CA TYR A 15 1.58 -9.58 15.05
C TYR A 15 1.99 -11.02 15.40
N VAL A 16 2.62 -11.20 16.56
CA VAL A 16 3.07 -12.53 17.03
C VAL A 16 1.89 -13.43 17.42
N GLU A 17 0.79 -12.84 17.87
CA GLU A 17 -0.43 -13.55 18.24
C GLU A 17 -1.58 -13.10 17.34
N ASP A 18 -2.30 -14.06 16.78
CA ASP A 18 -3.46 -13.80 15.93
C ASP A 18 -4.66 -13.36 16.79
N ASN A 19 -5.21 -12.18 16.53
CA ASN A 19 -6.41 -11.69 17.18
C ASN A 19 -7.48 -11.29 16.13
N PRO A 20 -8.68 -11.93 16.13
CA PRO A 20 -9.74 -11.60 15.18
C PRO A 20 -10.24 -10.15 15.30
N TYR A 21 -10.08 -9.50 16.46
CA TYR A 21 -10.43 -8.09 16.62
C TYR A 21 -9.55 -7.16 15.78
N ASP A 22 -8.33 -7.57 15.44
CA ASP A 22 -7.43 -6.75 14.63
C ASP A 22 -7.95 -6.64 13.20
N LEU A 23 -8.50 -7.73 12.64
CA LEU A 23 -9.14 -7.72 11.33
C LEU A 23 -10.40 -6.84 11.34
N LEU A 24 -11.16 -6.87 12.44
CA LEU A 24 -12.34 -6.03 12.60
C LEU A 24 -11.97 -4.55 12.71
N ASP A 25 -10.92 -4.19 13.45
CA ASP A 25 -10.45 -2.81 13.58
C ASP A 25 -10.01 -2.26 12.21
N VAL A 26 -9.28 -3.07 11.43
CA VAL A 26 -8.91 -2.68 10.07
C VAL A 26 -10.15 -2.51 9.20
N ALA A 27 -11.10 -3.45 9.19
CA ALA A 27 -12.33 -3.31 8.41
C ALA A 27 -13.11 -2.04 8.80
N MET A 28 -13.22 -1.73 10.10
CA MET A 28 -13.91 -0.55 10.62
C MET A 28 -13.30 0.77 10.16
N ARG A 29 -11.97 0.82 9.93
CA ARG A 29 -11.29 2.04 9.45
C ARG A 29 -11.54 2.35 7.97
N PHE A 30 -12.08 1.40 7.21
CA PHE A 30 -12.28 1.53 5.77
C PHE A 30 -13.74 1.41 5.34
N VAL A 31 -14.69 1.43 6.27
CA VAL A 31 -16.13 1.30 5.96
C VAL A 31 -16.69 2.45 5.10
N ASP A 32 -16.02 3.60 5.10
CA ASP A 32 -16.32 4.73 4.22
C ASP A 32 -15.85 4.45 2.77
N ARG A 33 -14.77 3.69 2.62
CA ARG A 33 -14.11 3.42 1.34
C ARG A 33 -14.55 2.12 0.68
N PHE A 34 -14.84 1.07 1.44
CA PHE A 34 -15.08 -0.28 0.90
C PHE A 34 -16.31 -0.93 1.51
N THR A 35 -16.96 -1.77 0.70
CA THR A 35 -18.03 -2.65 1.19
C THR A 35 -17.46 -3.70 2.14
N GLY A 36 -18.27 -4.25 3.04
CA GLY A 36 -17.87 -5.31 3.99
C GLY A 36 -17.42 -6.64 3.36
N ASP A 37 -17.35 -6.70 2.03
CA ASP A 37 -16.94 -7.84 1.22
C ASP A 37 -15.45 -7.80 0.92
N LEU A 38 -14.78 -6.73 1.36
CA LEU A 38 -13.36 -6.48 1.20
C LEU A 38 -12.71 -6.25 2.56
N LEU A 39 -11.50 -6.75 2.70
CA LEU A 39 -10.63 -6.48 3.83
C LEU A 39 -9.38 -5.78 3.31
N THR A 40 -9.07 -4.59 3.82
CA THR A 40 -7.79 -3.95 3.52
C THR A 40 -6.67 -4.73 4.22
N ILE A 41 -5.61 -5.05 3.47
CA ILE A 41 -4.52 -5.89 3.98
C ILE A 41 -3.17 -5.16 4.05
N ALA A 42 -2.96 -4.09 3.29
CA ALA A 42 -1.75 -3.26 3.40
C ALA A 42 -1.99 -1.84 2.86
N TRP A 43 -1.28 -0.86 3.43
CA TRP A 43 -1.05 0.42 2.75
C TRP A 43 0.10 0.25 1.74
N VAL A 44 -0.03 0.90 0.59
CA VAL A 44 1.05 1.06 -0.39
C VAL A 44 1.14 2.53 -0.78
N GLN A 45 2.22 2.94 -1.45
CA GLN A 45 2.31 4.31 -1.93
C GLN A 45 1.11 4.66 -2.82
N GLY A 46 0.37 5.71 -2.46
CA GLY A 46 -0.79 6.22 -3.23
C GLY A 46 -2.07 5.38 -3.11
N GLY A 47 -2.14 4.37 -2.22
CA GLY A 47 -3.31 3.49 -2.19
C GLY A 47 -3.22 2.34 -1.20
N ALA A 48 -4.06 1.32 -1.38
CA ALA A 48 -4.06 0.14 -0.53
C ALA A 48 -4.24 -1.16 -1.32
N LEU A 49 -3.77 -2.26 -0.74
CA LEU A 49 -4.15 -3.60 -1.19
C LEU A 49 -5.36 -4.06 -0.38
N VAL A 50 -6.35 -4.61 -1.07
CA VAL A 50 -7.58 -5.15 -0.48
C VAL A 50 -7.80 -6.59 -0.94
N MET A 51 -8.41 -7.41 -0.09
CA MET A 51 -8.72 -8.80 -0.35
C MET A 51 -10.23 -9.02 -0.34
N ALA A 52 -10.77 -9.66 -1.36
CA ALA A 52 -12.15 -10.13 -1.35
C ALA A 52 -12.34 -11.22 -0.29
N THR A 53 -13.30 -11.06 0.61
CA THR A 53 -13.55 -12.01 1.71
C THR A 53 -14.69 -12.97 1.42
N LYS A 54 -15.51 -12.68 0.41
CA LYS A 54 -16.66 -13.49 0.01
C LYS A 54 -16.94 -13.39 -1.49
N GLY A 55 -17.83 -14.25 -1.97
CA GLY A 55 -18.21 -14.30 -3.39
C GLY A 55 -17.26 -15.17 -4.24
N PRO A 56 -17.44 -15.17 -5.57
CA PRO A 56 -16.69 -16.03 -6.49
C PRO A 56 -15.19 -15.69 -6.51
N ASP A 57 -14.83 -14.46 -6.21
CA ASP A 57 -13.45 -13.97 -6.21
C ASP A 57 -12.81 -13.97 -4.81
N ALA A 58 -13.41 -14.66 -3.83
CA ALA A 58 -12.89 -14.70 -2.46
C ALA A 58 -11.41 -15.15 -2.42
N GLY A 59 -10.58 -14.38 -1.73
CA GLY A 59 -9.13 -14.55 -1.64
C GLY A 59 -8.33 -13.74 -2.67
N SER A 60 -8.97 -13.21 -3.72
CA SER A 60 -8.30 -12.36 -4.71
C SER A 60 -7.89 -11.00 -4.11
N ILE A 61 -6.79 -10.47 -4.61
CA ILE A 61 -6.14 -9.24 -4.19
C ILE A 61 -6.31 -8.18 -5.27
N TRP A 62 -6.72 -7.00 -4.82
CA TRP A 62 -6.97 -5.85 -5.66
C TRP A 62 -6.21 -4.64 -5.13
N TYR A 63 -5.87 -3.73 -6.03
CA TYR A 63 -5.27 -2.45 -5.73
C TYR A 63 -6.35 -1.37 -5.78
N TRP A 64 -6.40 -0.58 -4.71
CA TRP A 64 -7.16 0.66 -4.63
C TRP A 64 -6.21 1.84 -4.78
N ASP A 65 -6.35 2.58 -5.87
CA ASP A 65 -5.64 3.83 -6.12
C ASP A 65 -6.41 4.99 -5.43
N ASN A 66 -5.85 5.50 -4.33
CA ASN A 66 -6.46 6.62 -3.59
C ASN A 66 -6.39 7.93 -4.38
N ASP A 67 -5.46 8.04 -5.33
CA ASP A 67 -5.24 9.22 -6.15
C ASP A 67 -5.99 9.13 -7.50
N ASP A 68 -6.77 8.05 -7.72
CA ASP A 68 -7.63 7.94 -8.90
C ASP A 68 -8.62 9.11 -8.93
N ARG A 69 -8.47 9.97 -9.94
CA ARG A 69 -9.28 11.18 -10.13
C ARG A 69 -10.78 10.88 -10.22
N ARG A 70 -11.15 9.66 -10.61
CA ARG A 70 -12.54 9.17 -10.66
C ARG A 70 -13.10 8.93 -9.25
N GLY A 71 -12.23 8.57 -8.30
CA GLY A 71 -12.54 8.19 -6.91
C GLY A 71 -12.25 9.28 -5.86
N THR A 72 -11.39 10.28 -6.11
CA THR A 72 -10.96 11.28 -5.12
C THR A 72 -12.09 12.09 -4.45
N GLN A 73 -13.30 12.11 -5.03
CA GLN A 73 -14.49 12.77 -4.43
C GLN A 73 -15.50 11.78 -3.82
N ARG A 74 -15.15 10.49 -3.71
CA ARG A 74 -16.06 9.37 -3.42
C ARG A 74 -15.64 8.58 -2.17
N HIS A 75 -14.86 9.18 -1.27
CA HIS A 75 -14.40 8.51 -0.05
C HIS A 75 -15.52 8.04 0.91
N ASP A 76 -16.76 8.50 0.72
CA ASP A 76 -17.95 8.06 1.47
C ASP A 76 -18.94 7.24 0.60
N GLN A 77 -18.51 6.76 -0.56
CA GLN A 77 -19.32 5.98 -1.50
C GLN A 77 -18.66 4.61 -1.78
N PRO A 78 -18.75 3.66 -0.83
CA PRO A 78 -18.01 2.41 -0.90
C PRO A 78 -18.22 1.63 -2.19
N GLN A 79 -19.45 1.54 -2.67
CA GLN A 79 -19.80 0.78 -3.86
C GLN A 79 -19.08 1.32 -5.10
N GLU A 80 -18.97 2.63 -5.23
CA GLU A 80 -18.31 3.26 -6.38
C GLU A 80 -16.80 3.08 -6.36
N ASN A 81 -16.18 3.07 -5.17
CA ASN A 81 -14.75 2.79 -5.03
C ASN A 81 -14.41 1.35 -5.41
N VAL A 82 -15.31 0.40 -5.10
CA VAL A 82 -15.15 -1.01 -5.48
C VAL A 82 -15.11 -1.19 -7.00
N GLU A 83 -15.88 -0.39 -7.75
CA GLU A 83 -15.87 -0.42 -9.23
C GLU A 83 -14.56 0.09 -9.85
N LEU A 84 -13.75 0.83 -9.08
CA LEU A 84 -12.47 1.38 -9.52
C LEU A 84 -11.28 0.49 -9.15
N LEU A 85 -11.53 -0.62 -8.42
CA LEU A 85 -10.48 -1.54 -8.03
C LEU A 85 -9.83 -2.20 -9.23
N SER A 86 -8.53 -2.40 -9.07
CA SER A 86 -7.67 -2.98 -10.08
C SER A 86 -7.22 -4.38 -9.67
N PRO A 87 -7.42 -5.43 -10.47
CA PRO A 87 -7.02 -6.78 -10.09
C PRO A 87 -5.49 -6.89 -10.05
N VAL A 88 -4.96 -7.52 -8.99
CA VAL A 88 -3.51 -7.70 -8.80
C VAL A 88 -3.12 -9.18 -8.82
N ALA A 89 -3.82 -10.01 -8.04
CA ALA A 89 -3.52 -11.43 -7.92
C ALA A 89 -4.74 -12.23 -7.47
N ASP A 90 -4.79 -13.52 -7.83
CA ASP A 90 -5.91 -14.39 -7.43
C ASP A 90 -5.83 -14.87 -5.96
N SER A 91 -4.68 -14.66 -5.31
CA SER A 91 -4.46 -15.03 -3.90
C SER A 91 -3.26 -14.30 -3.31
N LEU A 92 -3.11 -14.32 -1.97
CA LEU A 92 -1.89 -13.90 -1.29
C LEU A 92 -0.66 -14.69 -1.78
N ALA A 93 -0.79 -15.99 -2.00
CA ALA A 93 0.31 -16.80 -2.52
C ALA A 93 0.75 -16.30 -3.91
N ALA A 94 -0.19 -16.09 -4.83
CA ALA A 94 0.09 -15.56 -6.16
C ALA A 94 0.66 -14.13 -6.12
N LEU A 95 0.22 -13.30 -5.16
CA LEU A 95 0.78 -11.97 -4.95
C LEU A 95 2.29 -12.05 -4.71
N PHE A 96 2.73 -12.89 -3.77
CA PHE A 96 4.15 -13.03 -3.43
C PHE A 96 4.98 -13.76 -4.47
N THR A 97 4.40 -14.71 -5.22
CA THR A 97 5.17 -15.54 -6.17
C THR A 97 5.21 -14.98 -7.59
N HIS A 98 4.23 -14.16 -7.98
CA HIS A 98 4.03 -13.78 -9.39
C HIS A 98 3.79 -12.30 -9.63
N ALA A 99 3.08 -11.61 -8.74
CA ALA A 99 2.71 -10.21 -8.96
C ALA A 99 3.76 -9.23 -8.43
N LEU A 100 4.35 -9.51 -7.26
CA LEU A 100 5.41 -8.69 -6.69
C LEU A 100 6.75 -9.03 -7.34
N VAL A 101 7.44 -7.99 -7.80
CA VAL A 101 8.80 -8.08 -8.33
C VAL A 101 9.74 -7.45 -7.31
N GLU A 102 10.75 -8.20 -6.89
CA GLU A 102 11.80 -7.68 -6.03
C GLU A 102 12.53 -6.53 -6.73
N VAL A 103 12.81 -5.45 -5.99
CA VAL A 103 13.60 -4.33 -6.51
C VAL A 103 14.96 -4.87 -6.97
N PRO A 104 15.32 -4.77 -8.26
CA PRO A 104 16.57 -5.35 -8.73
C PRO A 104 17.76 -4.78 -7.99
N ALA A 105 18.65 -5.63 -7.47
CA ALA A 105 19.86 -5.21 -6.73
C ALA A 105 20.72 -4.20 -7.51
N ARG A 106 20.67 -4.26 -8.84
CA ARG A 106 21.34 -3.30 -9.73
C ARG A 106 20.88 -1.85 -9.51
N LEU A 107 19.65 -1.62 -9.08
CA LEU A 107 19.18 -0.27 -8.76
C LEU A 107 19.90 0.29 -7.52
N ASP A 108 20.24 -0.56 -6.54
CA ASP A 108 21.07 -0.14 -5.39
C ASP A 108 22.49 0.22 -5.84
N GLU A 109 23.10 -0.59 -6.71
CA GLU A 109 24.40 -0.27 -7.31
C GLU A 109 24.39 1.06 -8.08
N ILE A 110 23.38 1.26 -8.94
CA ILE A 110 23.20 2.50 -9.70
C ILE A 110 23.05 3.69 -8.75
N ALA A 111 22.21 3.57 -7.71
CA ALA A 111 22.00 4.63 -6.74
C ALA A 111 23.30 4.99 -6.01
N ARG A 112 24.04 3.99 -5.50
CA ARG A 112 25.33 4.19 -4.81
C ARG A 112 26.38 4.83 -5.69
N ASN A 113 26.56 4.32 -6.92
CA ASN A 113 27.54 4.87 -7.85
C ASN A 113 27.21 6.31 -8.22
N SER A 114 25.94 6.59 -8.48
CA SER A 114 25.50 7.94 -8.81
C SER A 114 25.69 8.94 -7.65
N ILE A 115 25.58 8.50 -6.39
CA ILE A 115 25.94 9.31 -5.23
C ILE A 115 27.46 9.54 -5.17
N ALA A 116 28.26 8.49 -5.34
CA ALA A 116 29.73 8.56 -5.27
C ALA A 116 30.33 9.43 -6.39
N GLU A 117 29.73 9.41 -7.58
CA GLU A 117 30.12 10.20 -8.75
C GLU A 117 29.59 11.64 -8.69
N GLY A 118 28.81 11.99 -7.66
CA GLY A 118 28.26 13.34 -7.47
C GLY A 118 27.09 13.68 -8.40
N HIS A 119 26.48 12.69 -9.04
CA HIS A 119 25.28 12.87 -9.88
C HIS A 119 24.02 13.15 -9.05
N PHE A 120 24.00 12.72 -7.78
CA PHE A 120 22.97 13.10 -6.82
C PHE A 120 23.59 13.79 -5.60
N ARG A 121 22.97 14.89 -5.17
CA ARG A 121 23.30 15.56 -3.92
C ARG A 121 22.16 15.33 -2.94
N GLN A 122 22.46 14.85 -1.74
CA GLN A 122 21.48 14.81 -0.66
C GLN A 122 20.88 16.22 -0.47
N VAL A 123 19.57 16.30 -0.53
CA VAL A 123 18.83 17.51 -0.17
C VAL A 123 18.35 17.31 1.27
N ALA A 124 18.98 18.01 2.20
CA ALA A 124 18.46 18.17 3.56
C ALA A 124 17.85 19.57 3.64
N PRO A 125 16.51 19.71 3.57
CA PRO A 125 15.87 21.00 3.78
C PRO A 125 16.21 21.51 5.19
N ASP A 126 16.54 22.80 5.32
CA ASP A 126 16.91 23.41 6.63
C ASP A 126 15.84 23.22 7.71
N ASN A 127 14.59 22.98 7.30
CA ASN A 127 13.44 22.80 8.19
C ASN A 127 12.95 21.35 8.28
N ALA A 128 13.63 20.38 7.66
CA ALA A 128 13.23 18.98 7.73
C ALA A 128 13.23 18.50 9.19
N GLY A 129 12.12 17.92 9.63
CA GLY A 129 11.99 17.43 11.01
C GLY A 129 11.88 18.50 12.09
N THR A 130 11.84 19.80 11.77
CA THR A 130 11.68 20.87 12.78
C THR A 130 10.38 20.79 13.59
N ALA A 131 9.34 20.18 13.01
CA ALA A 131 8.08 19.86 13.67
C ALA A 131 8.15 18.65 14.60
N LEU A 132 9.24 17.87 14.56
CA LEU A 132 9.45 16.74 15.47
C LEU A 132 9.96 17.24 16.84
N PRO A 133 9.66 16.49 17.91
CA PRO A 133 10.27 16.70 19.22
C PRO A 133 11.81 16.79 19.13
N PRO A 134 12.47 17.56 20.03
CA PRO A 134 13.92 17.78 19.98
C PRO A 134 14.75 16.48 19.88
N GLU A 135 14.31 15.42 20.54
CA GLU A 135 14.93 14.08 20.54
C GLU A 135 14.81 13.32 19.21
N LEU A 136 13.95 13.77 18.29
CA LEU A 136 13.69 13.16 16.98
C LEU A 136 14.14 14.02 15.79
N ARG A 137 14.72 15.20 16.05
CA ARG A 137 15.37 16.03 15.02
C ARG A 137 16.73 15.40 14.67
N ARG A 138 16.85 14.80 13.49
CA ARG A 138 18.14 14.39 12.92
C ARG A 138 18.66 15.46 11.97
#